data_AF-O18686-F1
#
_entry.id   AF-O18686-F1
#
_cell.length_a   1.000
_cell.length_b   1.000
_cell.length_c   1.000
_cell.angle_alpha   90.00
_cell.angle_beta   90.00
_cell.angle_gamma   90.00
#
_symmetry.space_group_name_H-M   'P 1'
#
loop_
_entity.id
_entity.type
_entity.pdbx_description
1 polymer ?
#
loop_
_entity_poly.entity_id
_entity_poly.type
_entity_poly.pdbx_seq_one_letter_code
_entity_poly.pdbx_strand_id
1 'polypeptide(L)'
;MINIFNSPIDPSQLDEFAQGKQQEDGDEQIFDVKKRKPQVTYSGDGRRMLDGVVEKQHESNALWTTAITRGVANEWREEATGTRLQKTKRYLSKVTYDAQVLVRQTYRRHGTEILIATNVILLLLFLYICRLFPFNK
;
A
#
# COMPACT_ATOMS: atom_id res chain seq x y z
N MET A 1 -3.83 -12.69 27.29
CA MET A 1 -4.64 -13.33 26.22
C MET A 1 -4.86 -12.28 25.14
N ILE A 2 -3.98 -12.19 24.15
CA ILE A 2 -3.91 -11.09 23.16
C ILE A 2 -4.16 -11.67 21.76
N ASN A 3 -4.93 -10.94 20.95
CA ASN A 3 -5.56 -11.28 19.65
C ASN A 3 -4.63 -11.85 18.55
N ILE A 4 -4.15 -13.08 18.68
CA ILE A 4 -3.39 -13.76 17.60
C ILE A 4 -4.32 -14.36 16.52
N PHE A 5 -5.62 -14.54 16.80
CA PHE A 5 -6.53 -15.27 15.90
C PHE A 5 -7.24 -14.43 14.81
N ASN A 6 -6.95 -13.14 14.67
CA ASN A 6 -7.62 -12.29 13.66
C ASN A 6 -6.76 -11.91 12.45
N SER A 7 -5.53 -12.40 12.35
CA SER A 7 -4.79 -12.40 11.08
C SER A 7 -4.87 -13.79 10.45
N PRO A 8 -5.14 -13.92 9.14
CA PRO A 8 -5.06 -15.21 8.47
C PRO A 8 -3.67 -15.78 8.71
N ILE A 9 -3.62 -16.91 9.41
CA ILE A 9 -2.37 -17.57 9.78
C ILE A 9 -1.69 -17.98 8.48
N ASP A 10 -0.52 -17.40 8.23
CA ASP A 10 0.32 -17.82 7.13
C ASP A 10 0.75 -19.28 7.41
N PRO A 11 0.56 -20.23 6.48
CA PRO A 11 0.93 -21.63 6.71
C PRO A 11 2.40 -21.80 7.10
N SER A 12 3.28 -20.86 6.73
CA SER A 12 4.67 -20.84 7.19
C SER A 12 4.83 -20.60 8.70
N GLN A 13 3.91 -19.86 9.33
CA GLN A 13 3.91 -19.63 10.79
C GLN A 13 3.39 -20.83 11.56
N LEU A 14 2.45 -21.60 10.99
CA LEU A 14 2.01 -22.88 11.58
C LEU A 14 3.17 -23.86 11.72
N ASP A 15 4.05 -23.90 10.71
CA ASP A 15 5.27 -24.73 10.74
C ASP A 15 6.24 -24.32 11.86
N GLU A 16 6.31 -23.04 12.22
CA GLU A 16 7.13 -22.54 13.32
C GLU A 16 6.59 -22.99 14.68
N PHE A 17 5.26 -22.94 14.88
CA PHE A 17 4.63 -23.44 16.11
C PHE A 17 4.68 -24.96 16.24
N ALA A 18 4.63 -25.69 15.12
CA ALA A 18 4.78 -27.15 15.13
C ALA A 18 6.19 -27.59 15.58
N GLN A 19 7.21 -26.79 15.28
CA GLN A 19 8.60 -27.07 15.69
C GLN A 19 8.87 -26.71 17.16
N GLY A 20 8.21 -25.68 17.70
CA GLY A 20 8.46 -25.17 19.05
C GLY A 20 8.13 -26.11 20.22
N LYS A 21 7.47 -27.25 19.98
CA LYS A 21 7.14 -28.24 21.03
C LYS A 21 8.04 -29.48 21.04
N GLN A 22 9.06 -29.57 20.19
CA GLN A 22 9.88 -30.78 20.07
C GLN A 22 11.07 -30.88 21.03
N GLN A 23 11.28 -29.95 21.98
CA GLN A 23 12.52 -29.93 22.76
C GLN A 23 12.44 -30.23 24.26
N GLU A 24 11.27 -30.46 24.84
CA GLU A 24 11.21 -30.89 26.24
C GLU A 24 10.22 -32.05 26.40
N ASP A 25 10.79 -33.19 26.81
CA ASP A 25 10.14 -34.40 27.32
C ASP A 25 9.55 -35.43 26.31
N GLY A 26 10.36 -36.46 26.02
CA GLY A 26 9.89 -37.84 25.92
C GLY A 26 9.47 -38.35 24.54
N ASP A 27 10.44 -38.87 23.79
CA ASP A 27 10.45 -40.04 22.88
C ASP A 27 9.15 -40.69 22.34
N GLU A 28 8.11 -39.92 22.02
CA GLU A 28 7.02 -40.39 21.16
C GLU A 28 6.83 -39.46 19.95
N GLN A 29 7.61 -39.69 18.89
CA GLN A 29 7.32 -39.11 17.57
C GLN A 29 6.06 -39.77 16.99
N ILE A 30 4.88 -39.32 17.44
CA ILE A 30 3.58 -39.79 16.95
C ILE A 30 3.35 -39.37 15.48
N PHE A 31 4.06 -38.34 15.00
CA PHE A 31 3.93 -37.85 13.65
C PHE A 31 5.22 -38.07 12.87
N ASP A 32 5.18 -39.06 11.99
CA ASP A 32 6.18 -39.31 10.97
C ASP A 32 6.12 -38.12 9.98
N VAL A 33 6.92 -37.07 10.22
CA VAL A 33 6.95 -35.84 9.41
C VAL A 33 7.63 -36.13 8.07
N LYS A 34 7.00 -36.97 7.24
CA LYS A 34 7.38 -37.12 5.84
C LYS A 34 6.92 -35.87 5.13
N LYS A 35 7.84 -34.93 4.94
CA LYS A 35 7.70 -33.74 4.09
C LYS A 35 7.48 -34.18 2.63
N ARG A 36 6.31 -34.75 2.32
CA ARG A 36 5.91 -35.00 0.93
C ARG A 36 5.64 -33.64 0.32
N LYS A 37 6.38 -33.32 -0.74
CA LYS A 37 6.07 -32.14 -1.56
C LYS A 37 4.68 -32.36 -2.15
N PRO A 38 3.76 -31.38 -2.05
CA PRO A 38 2.43 -31.53 -2.62
C PRO A 38 2.53 -31.78 -4.12
N GLN A 39 1.89 -32.84 -4.59
CA GLN A 39 1.86 -33.20 -5.99
C GLN A 39 0.73 -32.43 -6.68
N VAL A 40 1.12 -31.52 -7.56
CA VAL A 40 0.18 -30.76 -8.39
C VAL A 40 -0.10 -31.57 -9.66
N THR A 41 -1.36 -31.94 -9.88
CA THR A 41 -1.83 -32.56 -11.12
C THR A 41 -2.93 -31.71 -11.73
N TYR A 42 -3.10 -31.76 -13.04
CA TYR A 42 -4.17 -31.05 -13.75
C TYR A 42 -5.15 -32.07 -14.30
N SER A 43 -6.45 -31.84 -14.08
CA SER A 43 -7.51 -32.63 -14.72
C SER A 43 -7.60 -32.30 -16.22
N GLY A 44 -8.16 -33.20 -17.03
CA GLY A 44 -8.41 -32.97 -18.46
C GLY A 44 -9.27 -31.73 -18.75
N ASP A 45 -10.09 -31.32 -17.78
CA ASP A 45 -10.92 -30.11 -17.83
C ASP A 45 -10.16 -28.81 -17.46
N GLY A 46 -8.85 -28.89 -17.20
CA GLY A 46 -8.00 -27.75 -16.83
C GLY A 46 -8.00 -27.38 -15.33
N ARG A 47 -8.75 -28.09 -14.50
CA ARG A 47 -8.78 -27.86 -13.04
C ARG A 47 -7.49 -28.33 -12.39
N ARG A 48 -6.90 -27.49 -11.53
CA ARG A 48 -5.74 -27.85 -10.72
C ARG A 48 -6.16 -28.72 -9.53
N MET A 49 -5.46 -29.83 -9.35
CA MET A 49 -5.61 -30.77 -8.25
C MET A 49 -4.31 -30.77 -7.45
N LEU A 50 -4.44 -30.82 -6.13
CA LEU A 50 -3.33 -30.83 -5.20
C LEU A 50 -3.49 -32.08 -4.34
N ASP A 51 -2.56 -33.03 -4.46
CA ASP A 51 -2.62 -34.35 -3.82
C ASP A 51 -3.95 -35.10 -4.07
N GLY A 52 -4.48 -34.98 -5.29
CA GLY A 52 -5.73 -35.65 -5.71
C GLY A 52 -7.01 -34.95 -5.26
N VAL A 53 -6.93 -33.86 -4.49
CA VAL A 53 -8.09 -33.02 -4.15
C VAL A 53 -8.20 -31.87 -5.15
N VAL A 54 -9.38 -31.69 -5.76
CA VAL A 54 -9.66 -30.55 -6.64
C VAL A 54 -9.60 -29.27 -5.82
N GLU A 55 -8.69 -28.34 -6.16
CA GLU A 55 -8.69 -27.01 -5.52
C GLU A 55 -10.05 -26.37 -5.78
N LYS A 56 -10.72 -25.90 -4.71
CA LYS A 56 -11.96 -25.13 -4.84
C LYS A 56 -11.66 -23.95 -5.75
N GLN A 57 -12.32 -23.89 -6.90
CA GLN A 57 -12.21 -22.78 -7.83
C GLN A 57 -12.61 -21.51 -7.06
N HIS A 58 -11.64 -20.74 -6.61
CA HIS A 58 -11.91 -19.46 -5.98
C HIS A 58 -12.60 -18.60 -7.02
N GLU A 59 -13.88 -18.33 -6.81
CA GLU A 59 -14.65 -17.40 -7.63
C GLU A 59 -13.85 -16.10 -7.71
N SER A 60 -13.63 -15.58 -8.92
CA SER A 60 -12.81 -14.39 -9.15
C SER A 60 -13.18 -13.24 -8.19
N ASN A 61 -14.47 -13.10 -7.89
CA ASN A 61 -14.99 -12.14 -6.93
C ASN A 61 -14.47 -12.34 -5.49
N ALA A 62 -14.34 -13.59 -5.03
CA ALA A 62 -13.76 -13.91 -3.73
C ALA A 62 -12.27 -13.51 -3.66
N LEU A 63 -11.53 -13.68 -4.76
CA LEU A 63 -10.12 -13.24 -4.83
C LEU A 63 -10.02 -11.70 -4.79
N TRP A 64 -10.87 -11.01 -5.56
CA TRP A 64 -10.93 -9.54 -5.57
C TRP A 64 -11.31 -8.96 -4.21
N THR A 65 -12.36 -9.48 -3.58
CA THR A 65 -12.78 -9.04 -2.24
C THR A 65 -11.72 -9.33 -1.18
N THR A 66 -11.04 -10.48 -1.26
CA THR A 66 -9.90 -10.79 -0.37
C THR A 66 -8.74 -9.82 -0.59
N ALA A 67 -8.43 -9.45 -1.84
CA ALA A 67 -7.37 -8.50 -2.14
C ALA A 67 -7.71 -7.09 -1.60
N ILE A 68 -8.94 -6.62 -1.81
CA ILE A 68 -9.41 -5.33 -1.29
C ILE A 68 -9.39 -5.32 0.24
N THR A 69 -9.94 -6.35 0.88
CA THR A 69 -9.97 -6.44 2.35
C THR A 69 -8.57 -6.52 2.96
N ARG A 70 -7.63 -7.22 2.32
CA ARG A 70 -6.21 -7.19 2.71
C ARG A 70 -5.60 -5.80 2.57
N GLY A 71 -5.92 -5.07 1.49
CA GLY A 71 -5.46 -3.70 1.30
C GLY A 71 -5.96 -2.75 2.40
N VAL A 72 -7.26 -2.80 2.70
CA VAL A 72 -7.87 -1.99 3.78
C VAL A 72 -7.35 -2.41 5.15
N ALA A 73 -7.24 -3.71 5.42
CA ALA A 73 -6.70 -4.21 6.67
C ALA A 73 -5.24 -3.81 6.86
N ASN A 74 -4.43 -3.83 5.80
CA ASN A 74 -3.06 -3.36 5.85
C ASN A 74 -2.99 -1.84 6.07
N GLU A 75 -3.87 -1.07 5.43
CA GLU A 75 -4.00 0.37 5.68
C GLU A 75 -4.35 0.67 7.14
N TRP A 76 -5.30 -0.06 7.73
CA TRP A 76 -5.64 0.07 9.15
C TRP A 76 -4.52 -0.39 10.08
N ARG A 77 -3.81 -1.47 9.72
CA ARG A 77 -2.64 -1.92 10.46
C ARG A 77 -1.55 -0.84 10.44
N GLU A 78 -1.27 -0.26 9.28
CA GLU A 78 -0.33 0.86 9.15
C GLU A 78 -0.80 2.11 9.91
N GLU A 79 -2.10 2.35 10.02
CA GLU A 79 -2.64 3.45 10.82
C GLU A 79 -2.49 3.20 12.33
N ALA A 80 -2.71 1.96 12.77
CA ALA A 80 -2.57 1.52 14.16
C ALA A 80 -1.11 1.41 14.60
N THR A 81 -0.22 0.94 13.72
CA THR A 81 1.21 0.71 14.02
C THR A 81 2.13 1.84 13.57
N GLY A 82 1.67 2.71 12.68
CA GLY A 82 2.50 3.68 12.00
C GLY A 82 3.12 4.70 12.93
N THR A 83 4.43 4.89 12.81
CA THR A 83 5.17 5.92 13.54
C THR A 83 4.66 7.30 13.14
N ARG A 84 4.75 8.30 14.04
CA ARG A 84 4.32 9.69 13.79
C ARG A 84 4.81 10.23 12.43
N LEU A 85 6.03 9.85 12.01
CA LEU A 85 6.62 10.23 10.72
C LEU A 85 5.92 9.63 9.49
N GLN A 86 5.41 8.40 9.57
CA GLN A 86 4.65 7.80 8.48
C GLN A 86 3.28 8.49 8.34
N LYS A 87 2.65 8.82 9.48
CA LYS A 87 1.40 9.59 9.50
C LYS A 87 1.58 10.97 8.86
N THR A 88 2.67 11.69 9.18
CA THR A 88 2.94 13.00 8.57
C THR A 88 3.26 12.88 7.09
N LYS A 89 4.07 11.91 6.65
CA LYS A 89 4.33 11.67 5.22
C LYS A 89 3.05 11.42 4.43
N ARG A 90 2.13 10.62 4.97
CA ARG A 90 0.83 10.32 4.34
C ARG A 90 -0.09 11.54 4.29
N TYR A 91 -0.11 12.35 5.35
CA TYR A 91 -0.86 13.59 5.37
C TYR A 91 -0.31 14.58 4.34
N LEU A 92 1.02 14.75 4.30
CA LEU A 92 1.70 15.57 3.29
C LEU A 92 1.35 15.09 1.87
N SER A 93 1.43 13.80 1.58
CA SER A 93 1.11 13.29 0.23
C SER A 93 -0.34 13.56 -0.18
N LYS A 94 -1.30 13.41 0.74
CA LYS A 94 -2.71 13.74 0.48
C LYS A 94 -2.90 15.23 0.22
N VAL A 95 -2.35 16.08 1.10
CA VAL A 95 -2.42 17.54 0.95
C VAL A 95 -1.75 18.01 -0.33
N THR A 96 -0.61 17.43 -0.71
CA THR A 96 0.07 17.79 -1.97
C THR A 96 -0.77 17.41 -3.18
N TYR A 97 -1.47 16.28 -3.14
CA TYR A 97 -2.34 15.86 -4.25
C TYR A 97 -3.53 16.82 -4.39
N ASP A 98 -4.21 17.12 -3.27
CA ASP A 98 -5.34 18.05 -3.27
C ASP A 98 -4.91 19.45 -3.70
N ALA A 99 -3.76 19.94 -3.19
CA ALA A 99 -3.17 21.20 -3.62
C ALA A 99 -2.85 21.20 -5.12
N GLN A 100 -2.30 20.11 -5.66
CA GLN A 100 -1.99 19.99 -7.08
C GLN A 100 -3.27 20.05 -7.94
N VAL A 101 -4.35 19.38 -7.50
CA VAL A 101 -5.65 19.43 -8.19
C VAL A 101 -6.22 20.85 -8.15
N LEU A 102 -6.19 21.51 -6.99
CA LEU A 102 -6.67 22.89 -6.85
C LEU A 102 -5.85 23.87 -7.68
N VAL A 103 -4.53 23.76 -7.67
CA VAL A 103 -3.63 24.58 -8.49
C VAL A 103 -3.96 24.39 -9.97
N ARG A 104 -4.11 23.13 -10.42
CA ARG A 104 -4.47 22.82 -11.81
C ARG A 104 -5.83 23.40 -12.19
N GLN A 105 -6.82 23.30 -11.31
CA GLN A 105 -8.15 23.86 -11.54
C GLN A 105 -8.12 25.40 -11.57
N THR A 106 -7.35 26.02 -10.69
CA THR A 106 -7.15 27.47 -10.63
C THR A 106 -6.48 27.98 -11.89
N TYR A 107 -5.39 27.34 -12.35
CA TYR A 107 -4.73 27.70 -13.60
C TYR A 107 -5.63 27.51 -14.83
N ARG A 108 -6.50 26.49 -14.82
CA ARG A 108 -7.43 26.28 -15.94
C ARG A 108 -8.47 27.38 -16.05
N ARG A 109 -8.92 27.95 -14.92
CA ARG A 109 -9.98 28.96 -14.88
C ARG A 109 -9.45 30.39 -14.90
N HIS A 110 -8.40 30.66 -14.12
CA HIS A 110 -7.84 31.99 -13.88
C HIS A 110 -6.42 32.14 -14.44
N GLY A 111 -5.94 31.21 -15.26
CA GLY A 111 -4.57 31.23 -15.77
C GLY A 111 -4.23 32.51 -16.54
N THR A 112 -5.16 33.04 -17.32
CA THR A 112 -5.00 34.31 -18.05
C THR A 112 -4.94 35.51 -17.10
N GLU A 113 -5.82 35.57 -16.11
CA GLU A 113 -5.83 36.64 -15.09
C GLU A 113 -4.53 36.64 -14.27
N ILE A 114 -4.07 35.46 -13.83
CA ILE A 114 -2.81 35.29 -13.11
C ILE A 114 -1.63 35.72 -14.00
N LEU A 115 -1.63 35.35 -15.28
CA LEU A 115 -0.58 35.75 -16.22
C LEU A 115 -0.55 37.28 -16.42
N ILE A 116 -1.71 37.93 -16.57
CA ILE A 116 -1.79 39.38 -16.71
C ILE A 116 -1.32 40.06 -15.41
N ALA A 117 -1.81 39.62 -14.26
CA ALA A 117 -1.43 40.17 -12.96
C ALA A 117 0.08 40.04 -12.69
N THR A 118 0.66 38.87 -12.98
CA THR A 118 2.11 38.64 -12.84
C THR A 118 2.92 39.53 -13.78
N ASN A 119 2.50 39.69 -15.04
CA ASN A 119 3.15 40.61 -15.98
C ASN A 119 3.06 42.07 -15.53
N VAL A 120 1.91 42.51 -15.01
CA VAL A 120 1.75 43.88 -14.48
C VAL A 120 2.65 44.11 -13.27
N ILE A 121 2.72 43.15 -12.34
CA ILE A 121 3.62 43.23 -11.18
C ILE A 121 5.09 43.29 -11.62
N LEU A 122 5.50 42.45 -12.57
CA LEU A 122 6.86 42.47 -13.12
C LEU A 122 7.19 43.79 -13.80
N LEU A 123 6.24 44.37 -14.56
CA LEU A 123 6.41 45.68 -15.18
C LEU A 123 6.55 46.78 -14.12
N LEU A 124 5.73 46.76 -13.07
CA LEU A 124 5.84 47.72 -11.96
C LEU A 124 7.16 47.57 -11.21
N LEU A 125 7.62 46.33 -10.97
CA LEU A 125 8.93 46.07 -10.37
C LEU A 125 10.07 46.55 -11.28
N PHE A 126 9.97 46.33 -12.59
CA PHE A 126 10.93 46.83 -13.56
C PHE A 126 10.99 48.36 -13.54
N LEU A 127 9.85 49.04 -13.59
CA LEU A 127 9.78 50.50 -13.47
C LEU A 127 10.32 51.00 -12.13
N TYR A 128 10.04 50.28 -11.04
CA TYR A 128 10.56 50.60 -9.71
C TYR A 128 12.09 50.49 -9.69
N ILE A 129 12.66 49.42 -10.25
CA ILE A 129 14.11 49.22 -10.36
C ILE A 129 14.74 50.27 -11.28
N CYS A 130 14.15 50.57 -12.45
CA CYS A 130 14.62 51.63 -13.34
C CYS A 130 14.55 53.02 -12.71
N ARG A 131 13.60 53.25 -11.80
CA ARG A 131 13.54 54.49 -11.02
C ARG A 131 14.59 54.53 -9.91
N LEU A 132 14.89 53.38 -9.29
CA LEU A 132 15.87 53.26 -8.22
C LEU A 132 17.31 53.34 -8.75
N PHE A 133 17.53 52.78 -9.93
CA PHE A 133 18.75 52.91 -10.73
C PHE A 133 18.43 53.75 -11.95
N PRO A 134 18.39 55.10 -11.84
CA PRO A 134 18.51 55.91 -13.04
C PRO A 134 19.80 55.46 -13.71
N PHE A 135 19.70 54.91 -14.92
CA PHE A 135 20.86 54.60 -15.73
C PHE A 135 21.63 55.91 -15.87
N ASN A 136 22.69 56.02 -15.07
CA ASN A 136 23.51 57.19 -14.95
C ASN A 136 24.23 57.33 -16.29
N LYS A 137 23.71 58.20 -17.14
CA LYS A 137 24.38 58.73 -18.32
C LYS A 137 23.91 60.16 -18.56
#